data_AF-A0A7T7VUU1-F1
#
_entry.id   AF-A0A7T7VUU1-F1
#
_cell.length_a   1.000
_cell.length_b   1.000
_cell.length_c   1.000
_cell.angle_alpha   90.00
_cell.angle_beta   90.00
_cell.angle_gamma   90.00
#
_symmetry.space_group_name_H-M   'P 1'
#
loop_
_entity.id
_entity.type
_entity.pdbx_description
1 polymer ?
#
loop_
_entity_poly.entity_id
_entity_poly.type
_entity_poly.pdbx_seq_one_letter_code
_entity_poly.pdbx_strand_id
1 'polypeptide(L)'
;MGGEGMLWAGLHEFVDIPHAFQNLGDGTYFHSGLMAIRAAVASGAKLTYKLLYNDAVAMTGGQPVDGKLTVESMANQVYWEGVKPVVVVTDEPDKYPSGISWPPGTTIRHRKDLEEVQKEMQTKPGVSAIIYDQTCAVEKRRRRKRGKFPDPDKRIFINQEVCEGCGDCTKKSNCVSVQPVETEFGRKRKIDQSSCNKDYSCQNGFCPSFVSVLGGEPRKFGAAFSDEELEDTFARLPAPAMPAGEGTYNILLTGIGGTGVLTVAAIAGMAAHLDGKGTSVMDMTGMAQKGGAVLSHIRIARSPEELHAPRLWNKSANLVIGCDMVATTSPATLDMVAPDTNIVVNTELVPTAQFQNNNKIDFSPEAQVAVLESVVGDRVAGVDATEIATELMGDSIYTNMFMLGYAVQKGLVPLTLGSLEEAIRLNGIKIRETLQVFNWGRLAAVDEKRLDTFRAKVGSSVIEEPISQTLDELIEKRVRHLTNYQNASYARQYSDFVDHVRARQRPAWAET
;
A
#
# COMPACT_ATOMS: atom_id res chain seq x y z
N MET A 1 22.76 -2.50 6.11
CA MET A 1 23.73 -1.74 6.91
C MET A 1 24.98 -2.58 7.07
N GLY A 2 26.17 -2.03 6.82
CA GLY A 2 27.48 -2.66 7.05
C GLY A 2 28.26 -3.08 5.80
N GLY A 3 27.80 -2.78 4.58
CA GLY A 3 28.49 -3.18 3.34
C GLY A 3 28.26 -2.26 2.16
N GLU A 4 27.84 -1.01 2.41
CA GLU A 4 27.34 0.04 1.51
C GLU A 4 28.24 0.27 0.26
N GLY A 5 28.15 -0.61 -0.72
CA GLY A 5 28.99 -0.62 -1.92
C GLY A 5 30.25 -1.48 -1.82
N MET A 6 30.54 -2.05 -0.63
CA MET A 6 31.71 -2.92 -0.40
C MET A 6 31.64 -4.23 -1.16
N LEU A 7 30.44 -4.77 -1.38
CA LEU A 7 30.26 -5.93 -2.24
C LEU A 7 30.76 -5.64 -3.66
N TRP A 8 30.45 -4.46 -4.20
CA TRP A 8 30.95 -4.05 -5.52
C TRP A 8 32.44 -3.71 -5.51
N ALA A 9 32.91 -3.00 -4.48
CA ALA A 9 34.34 -2.68 -4.33
C ALA A 9 35.22 -3.93 -4.36
N GLY A 10 34.78 -5.05 -3.78
CA GLY A 10 35.48 -6.33 -3.87
C GLY A 10 35.24 -7.11 -5.16
N LEU A 11 34.07 -6.96 -5.80
CA LEU A 11 33.66 -7.78 -6.96
C LEU A 11 34.10 -7.19 -8.31
N HIS A 12 34.27 -5.87 -8.43
CA HIS A 12 34.36 -5.17 -9.72
C HIS A 12 35.55 -5.60 -10.60
N GLU A 13 36.61 -6.18 -10.04
CA GLU A 13 37.77 -6.73 -10.77
C GLU A 13 37.52 -8.15 -11.31
N PHE A 14 36.43 -8.80 -10.90
CA PHE A 14 36.11 -10.20 -11.22
C PHE A 14 34.86 -10.37 -12.08
N VAL A 15 34.28 -9.27 -12.58
CA VAL A 15 33.05 -9.29 -13.40
C VAL A 15 33.18 -8.37 -14.60
N ASP A 16 32.53 -8.74 -15.70
CA ASP A 16 32.50 -7.92 -16.93
C ASP A 16 31.51 -6.74 -16.85
N ILE A 17 30.74 -6.64 -15.77
CA ILE A 17 29.79 -5.54 -15.56
C ILE A 17 30.61 -4.28 -15.25
N PRO A 18 30.51 -3.20 -16.05
CA PRO A 18 31.44 -2.07 -15.97
C PRO A 18 31.17 -1.10 -14.81
N HIS A 19 29.97 -1.16 -14.23
CA HIS A 19 29.47 -0.16 -13.29
C HIS A 19 28.34 -0.72 -12.42
N ALA A 20 28.24 -0.23 -11.19
CA ALA A 20 27.09 -0.46 -10.32
C ALA A 20 26.58 0.83 -9.66
N PHE A 21 25.32 0.80 -9.23
CA PHE A 21 24.73 1.82 -8.39
C PHE A 21 24.55 1.31 -6.96
N GLN A 22 24.90 2.14 -5.98
CA GLN A 22 24.66 1.86 -4.56
C GLN A 22 23.74 2.93 -3.97
N ASN A 23 22.52 2.54 -3.60
CA ASN A 23 21.61 3.44 -2.87
C ASN A 23 22.02 3.54 -1.40
N LEU A 24 21.96 4.74 -0.84
CA LEU A 24 22.27 4.99 0.56
C LEU A 24 21.37 6.10 1.10
N GLY A 25 20.63 5.84 2.18
CA GLY A 25 19.84 6.88 2.86
C GLY A 25 20.74 7.82 3.67
N ASP A 26 20.30 9.05 3.86
CA ASP A 26 20.98 10.07 4.69
C ASP A 26 21.30 9.61 6.12
N GLY A 27 20.40 8.89 6.78
CA GLY A 27 20.68 8.32 8.11
C GLY A 27 21.82 7.29 8.11
N THR A 28 21.84 6.39 7.13
CA THR A 28 22.95 5.41 7.00
C THR A 28 24.24 6.10 6.57
N TYR A 29 24.16 7.09 5.68
CA TYR A 29 25.29 7.92 5.30
C TYR A 29 25.93 8.58 6.52
N PHE A 30 25.11 9.21 7.36
CA PHE A 30 25.56 9.89 8.57
C PHE A 30 26.21 8.93 9.59
N HIS A 31 25.58 7.78 9.84
CA HIS A 31 26.03 6.87 10.88
C HIS A 31 27.26 6.04 10.51
N SER A 32 27.31 5.49 9.28
CA SER A 32 28.38 4.53 8.91
C SER A 32 28.78 4.52 7.43
N GLY A 33 28.00 5.15 6.56
CA GLY A 33 28.18 5.03 5.11
C GLY A 33 29.42 5.75 4.56
N LEU A 34 29.89 6.80 5.23
CA LEU A 34 31.05 7.58 4.76
C LEU A 34 32.33 6.73 4.66
N MET A 35 32.57 5.81 5.61
CA MET A 35 33.72 4.93 5.58
C MET A 35 33.69 3.98 4.38
N ALA A 36 32.50 3.50 4.00
CA ALA A 36 32.33 2.66 2.82
C ALA A 36 32.61 3.45 1.53
N ILE A 37 32.15 4.70 1.44
CA ILE A 37 32.47 5.57 0.29
C ILE A 37 33.98 5.75 0.15
N ARG A 38 34.67 6.08 1.25
CA ARG A 38 36.14 6.23 1.26
C ARG A 38 36.85 4.95 0.79
N ALA A 39 36.41 3.79 1.26
CA ALA A 39 36.97 2.50 0.86
C ALA A 39 36.72 2.20 -0.64
N ALA A 40 35.54 2.53 -1.18
CA ALA A 40 35.25 2.36 -2.60
C ALA A 40 36.09 3.29 -3.49
N VAL A 41 36.37 4.51 -3.03
CA VAL A 41 37.29 5.41 -3.72
C VAL A 41 38.70 4.82 -3.72
N ALA A 42 39.17 4.33 -2.56
CA ALA A 42 40.50 3.73 -2.43
C ALA A 42 40.66 2.46 -3.29
N SER A 43 39.59 1.70 -3.52
CA SER A 43 39.62 0.52 -4.39
C SER A 43 39.62 0.86 -5.88
N GLY A 44 39.40 2.11 -6.28
CA GLY A 44 39.29 2.50 -7.69
C GLY A 44 38.01 2.02 -8.39
N ALA A 45 37.01 1.54 -7.64
CA ALA A 45 35.83 0.93 -8.22
C ALA A 45 35.00 1.94 -9.03
N LYS A 46 34.47 1.49 -10.17
CA LYS A 46 33.48 2.23 -10.97
C LYS A 46 32.10 2.08 -10.34
N LEU A 47 31.75 3.00 -9.45
CA LEU A 47 30.56 2.92 -8.60
C LEU A 47 29.89 4.29 -8.49
N THR A 48 28.57 4.35 -8.65
CA THR A 48 27.81 5.57 -8.34
C THR A 48 27.01 5.39 -7.06
N TYR A 49 27.31 6.22 -6.06
CA TYR A 49 26.49 6.33 -4.87
C TYR A 49 25.26 7.20 -5.13
N LYS A 50 24.08 6.66 -4.88
CA LYS A 50 22.81 7.39 -4.89
C LYS A 50 22.44 7.73 -3.45
N LEU A 51 22.83 8.93 -3.03
CA LEU A 51 22.60 9.42 -1.68
C LEU A 51 21.19 10.02 -1.60
N LEU A 52 20.30 9.37 -0.86
CA LEU A 52 18.89 9.71 -0.75
C LEU A 52 18.70 10.62 0.47
N TYR A 53 18.75 11.93 0.24
CA TYR A 53 18.52 12.95 1.27
C TYR A 53 17.04 13.25 1.39
N ASN A 54 16.45 12.89 2.53
CA ASN A 54 15.02 13.04 2.78
C ASN A 54 14.71 13.78 4.10
N ASP A 55 15.73 14.19 4.86
CA ASP A 55 15.65 14.94 6.12
C ASP A 55 14.97 14.14 7.26
N ALA A 56 14.89 12.81 7.12
CA ALA A 56 14.36 11.90 8.14
C ALA A 56 14.86 10.47 7.95
N VAL A 57 15.41 9.86 8.99
CA VAL A 57 15.94 8.50 8.91
C VAL A 57 14.85 7.53 8.44
N ALA A 58 15.10 6.91 7.29
CA ALA A 58 14.19 5.93 6.71
C ALA A 58 13.86 4.81 7.71
N MET A 59 12.61 4.31 7.68
CA MET A 59 12.13 3.19 8.52
C MET A 59 12.02 3.48 10.04
N THR A 60 12.31 4.70 10.51
CA THR A 60 12.21 5.06 11.95
C THR A 60 10.89 5.74 12.33
N GLY A 61 9.93 5.78 11.40
CA GLY A 61 8.71 6.57 11.59
C GLY A 61 8.92 8.08 11.49
N GLY A 62 10.04 8.52 10.89
CA GLY A 62 10.35 9.92 10.60
C GLY A 62 11.08 10.64 11.74
N GLN A 63 12.01 9.95 12.40
CA GLN A 63 12.99 10.56 13.29
C GLN A 63 14.00 11.38 12.44
N PRO A 64 14.49 12.52 12.93
CA PRO A 64 15.54 13.26 12.24
C PRO A 64 16.84 12.45 12.21
N VAL A 65 17.73 12.77 11.28
CA VAL A 65 19.12 12.29 11.33
C VAL A 65 19.77 12.88 12.58
N ASP A 66 20.63 12.11 13.25
CA ASP A 66 21.40 12.63 14.37
C ASP A 66 22.27 13.80 13.89
N GLY A 67 22.19 14.96 14.55
CA GLY A 67 22.96 16.15 14.16
C GLY A 67 22.34 17.00 13.03
N LYS A 68 23.18 17.82 12.37
CA LYS A 68 22.77 18.70 11.26
C LYS A 68 23.46 18.26 9.99
N LEU A 69 22.72 17.61 9.11
CA LEU A 69 23.19 17.22 7.78
C LEU A 69 22.39 17.99 6.72
N THR A 70 23.10 18.72 5.87
CA THR A 70 22.54 19.48 4.75
C THR A 70 23.07 18.93 3.42
N VAL A 71 22.38 19.19 2.31
CA VAL A 71 22.77 18.66 0.99
C VAL A 71 24.15 19.16 0.58
N GLU A 72 24.45 20.44 0.82
CA GLU A 72 25.75 21.02 0.53
C GLU A 72 26.85 20.44 1.42
N SER A 73 26.57 20.16 2.70
CA SER A 73 27.54 19.52 3.58
C SER A 73 27.86 18.09 3.12
N MET A 74 26.85 17.32 2.71
CA MET A 74 26.99 15.97 2.16
C MET A 74 27.79 15.99 0.85
N ALA A 75 27.49 16.93 -0.06
CA ALA A 75 28.21 17.10 -1.31
C ALA A 75 29.69 17.40 -1.08
N ASN A 76 30.00 18.33 -0.16
CA ASN A 76 31.37 18.68 0.19
C ASN A 76 32.10 17.48 0.81
N GLN A 77 31.49 16.78 1.77
CA GLN A 77 32.09 15.60 2.40
C GLN A 77 32.49 14.55 1.37
N VAL A 78 31.57 14.10 0.51
CA VAL A 78 31.91 13.05 -0.47
C VAL A 78 32.90 13.53 -1.52
N TYR A 79 32.83 14.79 -1.94
CA TYR A 79 33.80 15.35 -2.87
C TYR A 79 35.23 15.30 -2.32
N TRP A 80 35.40 15.66 -1.04
CA TRP A 80 36.71 15.65 -0.38
C TRP A 80 37.20 14.24 -0.05
N GLU A 81 36.31 13.25 0.03
CA GLU A 81 36.68 11.82 0.05
C GLU A 81 37.16 11.30 -1.32
N GLY A 82 37.11 12.11 -2.38
CA GLY A 82 37.59 11.77 -3.71
C GLY A 82 36.50 11.34 -4.70
N VAL A 83 35.21 11.45 -4.33
CA VAL A 83 34.09 11.15 -5.23
C VAL A 83 33.92 12.25 -6.27
N LYS A 84 34.05 11.90 -7.56
CA LYS A 84 33.95 12.84 -8.68
C LYS A 84 33.37 12.14 -9.93
N PRO A 85 32.34 12.71 -10.58
CA PRO A 85 31.61 13.94 -10.25
C PRO A 85 30.56 13.75 -9.14
N VAL A 86 30.08 14.87 -8.59
CA VAL A 86 28.93 14.96 -7.67
C VAL A 86 27.80 15.72 -8.37
N VAL A 87 26.62 15.13 -8.46
CA VAL A 87 25.43 15.74 -9.07
C VAL A 87 24.30 15.79 -8.06
N VAL A 88 23.68 16.96 -7.89
CA VAL A 88 22.49 17.12 -7.05
C VAL A 88 21.26 17.06 -7.95
N VAL A 89 20.29 16.23 -7.58
CA VAL A 89 19.03 16.05 -8.29
C VAL A 89 17.89 16.41 -7.36
N THR A 90 17.03 17.34 -7.77
CA THR A 90 15.89 17.80 -6.94
C THR A 90 14.68 18.19 -7.79
N ASP A 91 13.49 18.27 -7.18
CA ASP A 91 12.28 18.79 -7.83
C ASP A 91 12.32 20.34 -7.97
N GLU A 92 13.18 21.01 -7.20
CA GLU A 92 13.25 22.47 -7.09
C GLU A 92 14.70 22.95 -7.26
N PRO A 93 15.30 22.90 -8.47
CA PRO A 93 16.71 23.24 -8.68
C PRO A 93 17.10 24.64 -8.20
N ASP A 94 16.15 25.58 -8.28
CA ASP A 94 16.36 27.00 -7.95
C ASP A 94 16.20 27.31 -6.45
N LYS A 95 15.90 26.32 -5.59
CA LYS A 95 15.67 26.58 -4.15
C LYS A 95 16.93 26.97 -3.37
N TYR A 96 18.11 26.70 -3.92
CA TYR A 96 19.38 26.93 -3.25
C TYR A 96 19.83 28.39 -3.38
N PRO A 97 20.10 29.11 -2.28
CA PRO A 97 20.65 30.45 -2.32
C PRO A 97 21.98 30.52 -3.06
N SER A 98 22.24 31.64 -3.75
CA SER A 98 23.48 31.87 -4.52
C SER A 98 24.76 31.85 -3.67
N GLY A 99 24.65 32.00 -2.34
CA GLY A 99 25.78 31.98 -1.40
C GLY A 99 26.22 30.58 -0.95
N ILE A 100 25.58 29.50 -1.41
CA ILE A 100 25.98 28.14 -1.03
C ILE A 100 27.30 27.77 -1.71
N SER A 101 28.27 27.34 -0.89
CA SER A 101 29.56 26.84 -1.36
C SER A 101 29.46 25.38 -1.79
N TRP A 102 29.23 25.16 -3.08
CA TRP A 102 29.24 23.82 -3.68
C TRP A 102 30.66 23.34 -4.00
N PRO A 103 30.90 22.02 -3.99
CA PRO A 103 32.17 21.48 -4.48
C PRO A 103 32.38 21.82 -5.96
N PRO A 104 33.64 22.03 -6.41
CA PRO A 104 33.94 22.33 -7.81
C PRO A 104 33.38 21.27 -8.77
N GLY A 105 32.66 21.73 -9.81
CA GLY A 105 32.07 20.86 -10.83
C GLY A 105 30.72 20.24 -10.44
N THR A 106 30.15 20.58 -9.28
CA THR A 106 28.81 20.15 -8.90
C THR A 106 27.77 20.75 -9.83
N THR A 107 26.88 19.92 -10.36
CA THR A 107 25.71 20.37 -11.13
C THR A 107 24.44 20.09 -10.34
N ILE A 108 23.48 21.01 -10.43
CA ILE A 108 22.14 20.86 -9.86
C ILE A 108 21.19 20.66 -11.02
N ARG A 109 20.49 19.52 -11.03
CA ARG A 109 19.61 19.10 -12.13
C ARG A 109 18.20 18.85 -11.60
N HIS A 110 17.22 19.07 -12.48
CA HIS A 110 15.84 18.71 -12.14
C HIS A 110 15.72 17.18 -12.12
N ARG A 111 14.87 16.65 -11.23
CA ARG A 111 14.47 15.22 -11.19
C ARG A 111 14.13 14.59 -12.54
N LYS A 112 13.60 15.36 -13.51
CA LYS A 112 13.25 14.83 -14.84
C LYS A 112 14.46 14.34 -15.62
N ASP A 113 15.63 14.91 -15.33
CA ASP A 113 16.90 14.59 -16.00
C ASP A 113 17.56 13.34 -15.41
N LEU A 114 16.90 12.65 -14.46
CA LEU A 114 17.56 11.64 -13.67
C LEU A 114 18.04 10.43 -14.48
N GLU A 115 17.26 10.02 -15.46
CA GLU A 115 17.62 8.95 -16.40
C GLU A 115 18.92 9.30 -17.14
N GLU A 116 19.02 10.56 -17.60
CA GLU A 116 20.20 11.10 -18.29
C GLU A 116 21.41 11.16 -17.36
N VAL A 117 21.24 11.71 -16.15
CA VAL A 117 22.30 11.76 -15.13
C VAL A 117 22.81 10.36 -14.81
N GLN A 118 21.94 9.37 -14.62
CA GLN A 118 22.36 7.99 -14.35
C GLN A 118 23.17 7.40 -15.52
N LYS A 119 22.75 7.62 -16.77
CA LYS A 119 23.51 7.19 -17.96
C LYS A 119 24.86 7.89 -18.04
N GLU A 120 24.90 9.18 -17.73
CA GLU A 120 26.15 9.94 -17.69
C GLU A 120 27.11 9.34 -16.65
N MET A 121 26.63 9.08 -15.42
CA MET A 121 27.45 8.55 -14.34
C MET A 121 28.03 7.16 -14.63
N GLN A 122 27.31 6.30 -15.36
CA GLN A 122 27.80 4.98 -15.78
C GLN A 122 29.07 5.06 -16.64
N THR A 123 29.28 6.18 -17.34
CA THR A 123 30.46 6.37 -18.21
C THR A 123 31.65 6.99 -17.49
N LYS A 124 31.47 7.47 -16.25
CA LYS A 124 32.53 8.17 -15.51
C LYS A 124 33.48 7.15 -14.88
N PRO A 125 34.81 7.43 -14.88
CA PRO A 125 35.77 6.60 -14.19
C PRO A 125 35.66 6.78 -12.67
N GLY A 126 35.99 5.73 -11.92
CA GLY A 126 36.03 5.76 -10.45
C GLY A 126 34.65 5.95 -9.80
N VAL A 127 34.66 6.53 -8.60
CA VAL A 127 33.45 6.69 -7.79
C VAL A 127 32.80 8.05 -8.05
N SER A 128 31.50 8.04 -8.32
CA SER A 128 30.65 9.23 -8.49
C SER A 128 29.49 9.25 -7.49
N ALA A 129 28.85 10.40 -7.30
CA ALA A 129 27.68 10.52 -6.45
C ALA A 129 26.54 11.30 -7.10
N ILE A 130 25.32 10.79 -6.91
CA ILE A 130 24.07 11.49 -7.18
C ILE A 130 23.39 11.73 -5.83
N ILE A 131 23.27 12.99 -5.42
CA ILE A 131 22.54 13.37 -4.21
C ILE A 131 21.11 13.73 -4.60
N TYR A 132 20.17 12.91 -4.15
CA TYR A 132 18.75 13.14 -4.33
C TYR A 132 18.23 13.94 -3.17
N ASP A 133 18.02 15.24 -3.37
CA ASP A 133 17.30 16.08 -2.42
C ASP A 133 15.80 15.99 -2.70
N GLN A 134 15.17 15.04 -2.03
CA GLN A 134 13.73 14.91 -2.03
C GLN A 134 13.21 14.30 -0.73
N THR A 135 12.33 15.02 -0.03
CA THR A 135 11.57 14.47 1.10
C THR A 135 10.82 13.21 0.67
N CYS A 136 10.95 12.14 1.46
CA CYS A 136 10.27 10.88 1.22
C CYS A 136 8.74 11.08 1.12
N ALA A 137 8.09 10.37 0.21
CA ALA A 137 6.64 10.43 0.00
C ALA A 137 5.83 10.20 1.28
N VAL A 138 6.23 9.21 2.10
CA VAL A 138 5.56 8.91 3.38
C VAL A 138 5.67 10.09 4.34
N GLU A 139 6.83 10.72 4.39
CA GLU A 139 7.07 11.89 5.22
C GLU A 139 6.31 13.12 4.71
N LYS A 140 6.26 13.35 3.38
CA LYS A 140 5.40 14.39 2.78
C LYS A 140 3.94 14.20 3.19
N ARG A 141 3.41 12.97 3.12
CA ARG A 141 2.03 12.65 3.56
C ARG A 141 1.85 12.93 5.06
N ARG A 142 2.80 12.52 5.91
CA ARG A 142 2.77 12.77 7.36
C ARG A 142 2.77 14.27 7.66
N ARG A 143 3.65 15.04 7.02
CA ARG A 143 3.75 16.50 7.20
C ARG A 143 2.49 17.22 6.69
N ARG A 144 1.91 16.81 5.55
CA ARG A 144 0.61 17.33 5.06
C ARG A 144 -0.53 17.10 6.04
N LYS A 145 -0.66 15.88 6.59
CA LYS A 145 -1.66 15.58 7.64
C LYS A 145 -1.50 16.45 8.90
N ARG A 146 -0.28 16.92 9.19
CA ARG A 146 0.05 17.82 10.31
C ARG A 146 0.04 19.31 9.93
N GLY A 147 -0.33 19.67 8.69
CA GLY A 147 -0.29 21.06 8.21
C GLY A 147 1.12 21.65 8.04
N LYS A 148 2.17 20.83 8.02
CA LYS A 148 3.59 21.26 7.93
C LYS A 148 4.19 21.14 6.53
N PHE A 149 3.38 20.88 5.51
CA PHE A 149 3.83 20.76 4.12
C PHE A 149 2.71 21.18 3.17
N PRO A 150 3.02 21.84 2.03
CA PRO A 150 2.01 22.23 1.06
C PRO A 150 1.16 21.05 0.59
N ASP A 151 -0.15 21.20 0.65
CA ASP A 151 -1.09 20.24 0.09
C ASP A 151 -1.71 20.82 -1.19
N PRO A 152 -1.32 20.33 -2.38
CA PRO A 152 -1.88 20.82 -3.63
C PRO A 152 -3.39 20.57 -3.70
N ASP A 153 -4.13 21.61 -4.07
CA ASP A 153 -5.57 21.58 -4.25
C ASP A 153 -5.98 21.11 -5.66
N LYS A 154 -5.36 19.99 -6.07
CA LYS A 154 -5.56 19.33 -7.35
C LYS A 154 -5.60 17.82 -7.12
N ARG A 155 -6.63 17.17 -7.63
CA ARG A 155 -6.80 15.71 -7.57
C ARG A 155 -6.99 15.14 -8.96
N ILE A 156 -6.42 13.98 -9.18
CA ILE A 156 -6.47 13.28 -10.47
C ILE A 156 -7.31 12.02 -10.31
N PHE A 157 -8.27 11.88 -11.20
CA PHE A 157 -9.12 10.71 -11.36
C PHE A 157 -8.91 10.12 -12.75
N ILE A 158 -9.35 8.88 -12.95
CA ILE A 158 -9.35 8.23 -14.26
C ILE A 158 -10.82 7.93 -14.59
N ASN A 159 -11.29 8.45 -15.72
CA ASN A 159 -12.59 8.06 -16.27
C ASN A 159 -12.47 6.62 -16.81
N GLN A 160 -13.17 5.70 -16.17
CA GLN A 160 -13.12 4.27 -16.49
C GLN A 160 -13.74 3.95 -17.86
N GLU A 161 -14.69 4.76 -18.34
CA GLU A 161 -15.32 4.60 -19.67
C GLU A 161 -14.34 4.91 -20.80
N VAL A 162 -13.41 5.84 -20.58
CA VAL A 162 -12.38 6.22 -21.56
C VAL A 162 -11.11 5.38 -21.41
N CYS A 163 -10.88 4.80 -20.23
CA CYS A 163 -9.69 4.02 -19.96
C CYS A 163 -9.68 2.73 -20.81
N GLU A 164 -8.55 2.43 -21.43
CA GLU A 164 -8.35 1.17 -22.18
C GLU A 164 -7.54 0.14 -21.39
N GLY A 165 -7.12 0.47 -20.16
CA GLY A 165 -6.31 -0.44 -19.34
C GLY A 165 -4.85 -0.60 -19.79
N CYS A 166 -4.37 0.21 -20.75
CA CYS A 166 -3.04 0.08 -21.38
C CYS A 166 -1.86 0.13 -20.40
N GLY A 167 -2.02 0.79 -19.25
CA GLY A 167 -1.03 0.87 -18.17
C GLY A 167 0.14 1.83 -18.43
N ASP A 168 0.05 2.74 -19.41
CA ASP A 168 1.09 3.75 -19.63
C ASP A 168 1.28 4.67 -18.40
N CYS A 169 0.19 5.02 -17.71
CA CYS A 169 0.23 5.74 -16.44
C CYS A 169 1.10 5.04 -15.38
N THR A 170 0.98 3.72 -15.26
CA THR A 170 1.83 2.87 -14.40
C THR A 170 3.27 2.84 -14.91
N LYS A 171 3.49 2.65 -16.22
CA LYS A 171 4.84 2.62 -16.81
C LYS A 171 5.62 3.92 -16.56
N LYS A 172 4.94 5.07 -16.59
CA LYS A 172 5.57 6.39 -16.39
C LYS A 172 5.78 6.74 -14.92
N SER A 173 4.90 6.29 -14.03
CA SER A 173 4.92 6.69 -12.62
C SER A 173 5.48 5.63 -11.67
N ASN A 174 5.43 4.36 -12.05
CA ASN A 174 5.61 3.20 -11.18
C ASN A 174 4.79 3.32 -9.87
N CYS A 175 3.61 3.93 -9.95
CA CYS A 175 2.87 4.37 -8.78
C CYS A 175 1.84 3.32 -8.34
N VAL A 176 2.04 2.80 -7.13
CA VAL A 176 1.09 1.85 -6.48
C VAL A 176 -0.28 2.45 -6.15
N SER A 177 -0.45 3.78 -6.26
CA SER A 177 -1.77 4.42 -6.12
C SER A 177 -2.58 4.38 -7.43
N VAL A 178 -1.96 3.97 -8.55
CA VAL A 178 -2.67 3.63 -9.79
C VAL A 178 -3.08 2.16 -9.68
N GLN A 179 -4.34 1.92 -9.39
CA GLN A 179 -4.88 0.57 -9.14
C GLN A 179 -5.65 0.06 -10.36
N PRO A 180 -5.67 -1.26 -10.63
CA PRO A 180 -6.63 -1.83 -11.55
C PRO A 180 -8.03 -1.71 -10.95
N VAL A 181 -9.03 -1.71 -11.82
CA VAL A 181 -10.43 -1.89 -11.44
C VAL A 181 -11.06 -2.74 -12.53
N GLU A 182 -11.66 -3.86 -12.15
CA GLU A 182 -12.40 -4.68 -13.10
C GLU A 182 -13.73 -4.02 -13.37
N THR A 183 -14.07 -3.89 -14.65
CA THR A 183 -15.34 -3.30 -15.08
C THR A 183 -15.99 -4.22 -16.08
N GLU A 184 -17.27 -4.00 -16.34
CA GLU A 184 -17.99 -4.64 -17.42
C GLU A 184 -17.25 -4.55 -18.77
N PHE A 185 -16.48 -3.48 -19.03
CA PHE A 185 -15.70 -3.26 -20.27
C PHE A 185 -14.24 -3.71 -20.18
N GLY A 186 -13.95 -4.64 -19.27
CA GLY A 186 -12.63 -5.18 -18.98
C GLY A 186 -11.84 -4.34 -17.97
N ARG A 187 -10.60 -4.77 -17.70
CA ARG A 187 -9.72 -4.14 -16.71
C ARG A 187 -9.38 -2.68 -17.05
N LYS A 188 -9.75 -1.76 -16.17
CA LYS A 188 -9.45 -0.32 -16.24
C LYS A 188 -8.48 0.09 -15.14
N ARG A 189 -8.34 1.40 -14.93
CA ARG A 189 -7.50 1.98 -13.87
C ARG A 189 -8.28 2.98 -13.03
N LYS A 190 -8.04 2.98 -11.72
CA LYS A 190 -8.49 3.99 -10.76
C LYS A 190 -7.29 4.60 -10.03
N ILE A 191 -7.44 5.83 -9.54
CA ILE A 191 -6.46 6.45 -8.63
C ILE A 191 -7.00 6.37 -7.21
N ASP A 192 -6.30 5.63 -6.36
CA ASP A 192 -6.59 5.61 -4.93
C ASP A 192 -6.23 6.97 -4.31
N GLN A 193 -7.27 7.74 -3.97
CA GLN A 193 -7.14 9.09 -3.41
C GLN A 193 -6.57 9.10 -1.99
N SER A 194 -6.67 7.99 -1.27
CA SER A 194 -6.22 7.84 0.12
C SER A 194 -4.71 7.67 0.19
N SER A 195 -4.12 6.95 -0.77
CA SER A 195 -2.68 6.68 -0.85
C SER A 195 -1.92 7.59 -1.82
N CYS A 196 -2.61 8.40 -2.63
CA CYS A 196 -1.98 9.27 -3.62
C CYS A 196 -1.11 10.36 -2.96
N ASN A 197 0.12 10.52 -3.48
CA ASN A 197 1.07 11.53 -3.01
C ASN A 197 0.93 12.89 -3.72
N LYS A 198 0.00 13.03 -4.67
CA LYS A 198 -0.20 14.26 -5.46
C LYS A 198 1.08 14.77 -6.13
N ASP A 199 1.93 13.87 -6.64
CA ASP A 199 3.11 14.21 -7.46
C ASP A 199 2.78 14.28 -8.96
N TYR A 200 1.59 13.79 -9.35
CA TYR A 200 1.03 13.81 -10.70
C TYR A 200 1.91 13.17 -11.78
N SER A 201 2.90 12.37 -11.39
CA SER A 201 3.80 11.67 -12.31
C SER A 201 3.06 10.74 -13.28
N CYS A 202 1.87 10.25 -12.88
CA CYS A 202 0.98 9.46 -13.73
C CYS A 202 0.47 10.23 -14.97
N GLN A 203 0.37 11.57 -14.90
CA GLN A 203 -0.04 12.43 -16.02
C GLN A 203 1.04 12.58 -17.11
N ASN A 204 2.27 12.12 -16.85
CA ASN A 204 3.31 12.08 -17.88
C ASN A 204 3.04 10.99 -18.94
N GLY A 205 2.05 10.13 -18.70
CA GLY A 205 1.56 9.17 -19.68
C GLY A 205 0.63 9.82 -20.70
N PHE A 206 0.59 9.24 -21.90
CA PHE A 206 -0.33 9.65 -22.95
C PHE A 206 -1.68 8.96 -22.73
N CYS A 207 -2.50 9.54 -21.85
CA CYS A 207 -3.75 8.92 -21.44
C CYS A 207 -4.91 9.93 -21.49
N PRO A 208 -5.91 9.74 -22.39
CA PRO A 208 -7.04 10.66 -22.51
C PRO A 208 -8.06 10.54 -21.37
N SER A 209 -7.94 9.52 -20.50
CA SER A 209 -8.91 9.27 -19.43
C SER A 209 -8.67 10.07 -18.14
N PHE A 210 -7.58 10.85 -18.05
CA PHE A 210 -7.30 11.62 -16.84
C PHE A 210 -8.27 12.80 -16.68
N VAL A 211 -8.90 12.87 -15.50
CA VAL A 211 -9.75 13.99 -15.09
C VAL A 211 -9.06 14.72 -13.95
N SER A 212 -8.87 16.03 -14.08
CA SER A 212 -8.31 16.89 -13.04
C SER A 212 -9.42 17.66 -12.34
N VAL A 213 -9.53 17.50 -11.02
CA VAL A 213 -10.46 18.25 -10.17
C VAL A 213 -9.65 19.25 -9.36
N LEU A 214 -9.99 20.54 -9.47
CA LEU A 214 -9.34 21.65 -8.76
C LEU A 214 -10.29 22.15 -7.67
N GLY A 215 -9.82 22.37 -6.45
CA GLY A 215 -10.70 22.86 -5.36
C GLY A 215 -11.65 21.83 -4.76
N GLY A 216 -11.65 20.61 -5.30
CA GLY A 216 -12.59 19.55 -4.91
C GLY A 216 -12.02 18.62 -3.86
N GLU A 217 -12.81 18.35 -2.82
CA GLU A 217 -12.53 17.30 -1.84
C GLU A 217 -13.40 16.06 -2.12
N PRO A 218 -12.84 14.84 -1.98
CA PRO A 218 -13.65 13.63 -1.97
C PRO A 218 -14.74 13.75 -0.92
N ARG A 219 -15.97 13.38 -1.30
CA ARG A 219 -17.11 13.43 -0.39
C ARG A 219 -16.82 12.51 0.80
N LYS A 220 -16.93 13.06 2.01
CA LYS A 220 -16.90 12.26 3.24
C LYS A 220 -18.30 11.75 3.50
N PHE A 221 -18.47 10.44 3.39
CA PHE A 221 -19.77 9.77 3.46
C PHE A 221 -20.34 9.64 4.87
N GLY A 222 -19.53 9.88 5.91
CA GLY A 222 -19.99 9.99 7.30
C GLY A 222 -21.04 11.08 7.55
N ALA A 223 -21.28 12.00 6.61
CA ALA A 223 -22.36 12.98 6.68
C ALA A 223 -23.76 12.42 6.34
N ALA A 224 -23.85 11.17 5.86
CA ALA A 224 -25.12 10.53 5.53
C ALA A 224 -25.90 10.04 6.77
N PHE A 225 -25.26 9.98 7.94
CA PHE A 225 -25.83 9.43 9.17
C PHE A 225 -25.73 10.42 10.32
N SER A 226 -26.76 10.44 11.17
CA SER A 226 -26.67 11.16 12.45
C SER A 226 -25.87 10.36 13.48
N ASP A 227 -25.26 11.05 14.43
CA ASP A 227 -24.51 10.39 15.51
C ASP A 227 -25.41 9.48 16.36
N GLU A 228 -26.64 9.90 16.61
CA GLU A 228 -27.64 9.11 17.34
C GLU A 228 -28.02 7.81 16.62
N GLU A 229 -28.17 7.83 15.30
CA GLU A 229 -28.47 6.63 14.50
C GLU A 229 -27.32 5.61 14.56
N LEU A 230 -26.07 6.09 14.52
CA LEU A 230 -24.89 5.25 14.59
C LEU A 230 -24.69 4.68 16.00
N GLU A 231 -24.85 5.51 17.04
CA GLU A 231 -24.76 5.09 18.43
C GLU A 231 -25.80 4.02 18.77
N ASP A 232 -27.08 4.23 18.41
CA ASP A 232 -28.13 3.22 18.60
C ASP A 232 -27.82 1.92 17.83
N THR A 233 -27.32 2.04 16.60
CA THR A 233 -26.98 0.87 15.80
C THR A 233 -25.86 0.05 16.42
N PHE A 234 -24.78 0.70 16.85
CA PHE A 234 -23.62 0.01 17.43
C PHE A 234 -23.88 -0.48 18.86
N ALA A 235 -24.72 0.20 19.63
CA ALA A 235 -25.13 -0.23 20.97
C ALA A 235 -25.93 -1.54 20.96
N ARG A 236 -26.64 -1.83 19.86
CA ARG A 236 -27.42 -3.06 19.68
C ARG A 236 -26.60 -4.26 19.21
N LEU A 237 -25.30 -4.09 18.95
CA LEU A 237 -24.43 -5.19 18.54
C LEU A 237 -24.28 -6.21 19.69
N PRO A 238 -24.35 -7.52 19.41
CA PRO A 238 -24.15 -8.53 20.44
C PRO A 238 -22.72 -8.45 20.99
N ALA A 239 -22.56 -8.76 22.28
CA ALA A 239 -21.23 -8.86 22.88
C ALA A 239 -20.43 -9.98 22.20
N PRO A 240 -19.17 -9.74 21.79
CA PRO A 240 -18.35 -10.78 21.17
C PRO A 240 -17.99 -11.87 22.19
N ALA A 241 -17.99 -13.12 21.76
CA ALA A 241 -17.36 -14.19 22.53
C ALA A 241 -15.84 -14.00 22.53
N MET A 242 -15.15 -14.39 23.60
CA MET A 242 -13.69 -14.49 23.57
C MET A 242 -13.30 -15.93 23.19
N PRO A 243 -12.24 -16.11 22.37
CA PRO A 243 -11.77 -17.45 22.06
C PRO A 243 -11.33 -18.16 23.34
N ALA A 244 -11.78 -19.40 23.51
CA ALA A 244 -11.32 -20.26 24.58
C ALA A 244 -9.86 -20.66 24.29
N GLY A 245 -8.96 -20.46 25.25
CA GLY A 245 -7.56 -20.83 25.08
C GLY A 245 -6.81 -20.85 26.40
N GLU A 246 -5.98 -21.87 26.58
CA GLU A 246 -4.96 -21.91 27.62
C GLU A 246 -3.61 -21.57 26.99
N GLY A 247 -2.83 -20.69 27.65
CA GLY A 247 -1.50 -20.29 27.19
C GLY A 247 -1.48 -19.08 26.26
N THR A 248 -0.46 -19.02 25.40
CA THR A 248 -0.23 -17.89 24.49
C THR A 248 -1.13 -17.95 23.26
N TYR A 249 -1.84 -16.86 22.98
CA TYR A 249 -2.59 -16.65 21.76
C TYR A 249 -1.78 -15.79 20.78
N ASN A 250 -1.54 -16.33 19.59
CA ASN A 250 -0.72 -15.73 18.56
C ASN A 250 -1.59 -15.18 17.42
N ILE A 251 -1.54 -13.87 17.22
CA ILE A 251 -2.20 -13.17 16.12
C ILE A 251 -1.13 -12.70 15.13
N LEU A 252 -1.33 -13.01 13.86
CA LEU A 252 -0.54 -12.46 12.76
C LEU A 252 -1.39 -11.46 12.00
N LEU A 253 -1.03 -10.19 12.07
CA LEU A 253 -1.69 -9.13 11.31
C LEU A 253 -0.86 -8.87 10.05
N THR A 254 -1.49 -8.98 8.87
CA THR A 254 -0.81 -8.73 7.58
C THR A 254 -1.41 -7.50 6.91
N GLY A 255 -0.62 -6.79 6.12
CA GLY A 255 -1.12 -5.69 5.33
C GLY A 255 -0.03 -5.00 4.51
N ILE A 256 -0.36 -3.84 3.96
CA ILE A 256 0.57 -3.05 3.15
C ILE A 256 1.20 -1.94 4.00
N GLY A 257 2.50 -1.70 3.82
CA GLY A 257 3.22 -0.61 4.47
C GLY A 257 2.56 0.75 4.27
N GLY A 258 2.38 1.49 5.36
CA GLY A 258 1.77 2.83 5.36
C GLY A 258 0.23 2.85 5.40
N THR A 259 -0.43 1.70 5.58
CA THR A 259 -1.90 1.59 5.71
C THR A 259 -2.43 1.55 7.15
N GLY A 260 -1.55 1.50 8.16
CA GLY A 260 -1.96 1.49 9.58
C GLY A 260 -1.86 0.14 10.29
N VAL A 261 -1.23 -0.87 9.67
CA VAL A 261 -0.98 -2.20 10.29
C VAL A 261 -0.34 -2.07 11.68
N LEU A 262 0.74 -1.30 11.79
CA LEU A 262 1.46 -1.04 13.05
C LEU A 262 0.56 -0.38 14.10
N THR A 263 -0.34 0.51 13.67
CA THR A 263 -1.27 1.19 14.58
C THR A 263 -2.27 0.21 15.17
N VAL A 264 -2.82 -0.69 14.36
CA VAL A 264 -3.73 -1.74 14.82
C VAL A 264 -3.01 -2.71 15.75
N ALA A 265 -1.77 -3.10 15.44
CA ALA A 265 -0.96 -3.95 16.30
C ALA A 265 -0.65 -3.29 17.66
N ALA A 266 -0.31 -2.00 17.67
CA ALA A 266 -0.08 -1.23 18.89
C ALA A 266 -1.37 -1.10 19.74
N ILE A 267 -2.53 -0.90 19.10
CA ILE A 267 -3.83 -0.85 19.78
C ILE A 267 -4.16 -2.21 20.42
N ALA A 268 -3.96 -3.32 19.69
CA ALA A 268 -4.16 -4.66 20.24
C ALA A 268 -3.21 -4.96 21.40
N GLY A 269 -1.94 -4.54 21.31
CA GLY A 269 -0.97 -4.66 22.40
C GLY A 269 -1.37 -3.83 23.63
N MET A 270 -1.79 -2.58 23.43
CA MET A 270 -2.26 -1.74 24.55
C MET A 270 -3.54 -2.29 25.18
N ALA A 271 -4.47 -2.81 24.37
CA ALA A 271 -5.67 -3.48 24.88
C ALA A 271 -5.33 -4.74 25.69
N ALA A 272 -4.34 -5.53 25.26
CA ALA A 272 -3.83 -6.66 26.05
C ALA A 272 -3.26 -6.20 27.39
N HIS A 273 -2.51 -5.09 27.40
CA HIS A 273 -1.99 -4.50 28.63
C HIS A 273 -3.09 -4.01 29.57
N LEU A 274 -4.13 -3.36 29.04
CA LEU A 274 -5.30 -2.92 29.82
C LEU A 274 -6.10 -4.10 30.40
N ASP A 275 -6.14 -5.24 29.70
CA ASP A 275 -6.69 -6.51 30.19
C ASP A 275 -5.81 -7.17 31.28
N GLY A 276 -4.66 -6.60 31.63
CA GLY A 276 -3.71 -7.18 32.59
C GLY A 276 -2.92 -8.38 32.05
N LYS A 277 -2.89 -8.56 30.73
CA LYS A 277 -2.22 -9.69 30.05
C LYS A 277 -0.77 -9.36 29.69
N GLY A 278 0.04 -10.40 29.49
CA GLY A 278 1.34 -10.27 28.84
C GLY A 278 1.16 -10.02 27.34
N THR A 279 1.91 -9.08 26.77
CA THR A 279 1.90 -8.82 25.32
C THR A 279 3.30 -8.63 24.75
N SER A 280 3.52 -9.13 23.54
CA SER A 280 4.69 -8.83 22.73
C SER A 280 4.25 -8.53 21.30
N VAL A 281 4.71 -7.40 20.78
CA VAL A 281 4.43 -6.96 19.41
C VAL A 281 5.76 -6.81 18.67
N MET A 282 5.87 -7.46 17.52
CA MET A 282 7.03 -7.35 16.63
C MET A 282 6.57 -7.09 15.20
N ASP A 283 6.94 -5.92 14.69
CA ASP A 283 6.66 -5.53 13.33
C ASP A 283 7.82 -5.92 12.40
N MET A 284 7.50 -6.68 11.36
CA MET A 284 8.38 -6.99 10.25
C MET A 284 7.91 -6.23 9.02
N THR A 285 8.65 -5.17 8.69
CA THR A 285 8.43 -4.40 7.45
C THR A 285 9.48 -4.81 6.42
N GLY A 286 9.06 -5.11 5.19
CA GLY A 286 10.00 -5.21 4.07
C GLY A 286 10.72 -3.88 3.77
N MET A 287 11.76 -3.91 2.94
CA MET A 287 12.50 -2.68 2.54
C MET A 287 11.62 -1.65 1.79
N ALA A 288 10.50 -2.10 1.21
CA ALA A 288 9.56 -1.25 0.49
C ALA A 288 8.64 -0.50 1.47
N GLN A 289 8.83 0.82 1.59
CA GLN A 289 8.03 1.69 2.46
C GLN A 289 6.58 1.91 1.98
N LYS A 290 6.27 1.67 0.70
CA LYS A 290 4.94 1.79 0.11
C LYS A 290 4.69 0.59 -0.82
N GLY A 291 3.56 -0.09 -0.66
CA GLY A 291 3.21 -1.26 -1.48
C GLY A 291 4.00 -2.53 -1.16
N GLY A 292 4.81 -2.53 -0.10
CA GLY A 292 5.46 -3.72 0.46
C GLY A 292 4.59 -4.38 1.52
N ALA A 293 4.69 -5.70 1.63
CA ALA A 293 4.05 -6.47 2.69
C ALA A 293 4.65 -6.12 4.06
N VAL A 294 3.76 -6.02 5.04
CA VAL A 294 4.08 -5.83 6.46
C VAL A 294 3.40 -6.94 7.24
N LEU A 295 4.14 -7.54 8.16
CA LEU A 295 3.68 -8.57 9.08
C LEU A 295 3.88 -8.07 10.50
N SER A 296 2.82 -7.99 11.28
CA SER A 296 2.90 -7.68 12.71
C SER A 296 2.56 -8.94 13.51
N HIS A 297 3.56 -9.42 14.24
CA HIS A 297 3.46 -10.56 15.15
C HIS A 297 2.97 -10.06 16.50
N ILE A 298 1.78 -10.48 16.92
CA ILE A 298 1.19 -10.10 18.20
C ILE A 298 1.01 -11.36 19.02
N ARG A 299 1.66 -11.42 20.17
CA ARG A 299 1.54 -12.54 21.12
C ARG A 299 0.90 -12.03 22.39
N ILE A 300 -0.14 -12.72 22.84
CA ILE A 300 -0.91 -12.39 24.05
C ILE A 300 -0.86 -13.60 24.96
N ALA A 301 -0.42 -13.43 26.20
CA ALA A 301 -0.34 -14.50 27.19
C ALA A 301 -0.98 -14.06 28.51
N ARG A 302 -1.20 -14.99 29.45
CA ARG A 302 -1.84 -14.64 30.73
C ARG A 302 -0.97 -13.68 31.54
N SER A 303 0.35 -13.85 31.49
CA SER A 303 1.32 -12.94 32.10
C SER A 303 2.52 -12.69 31.17
N PRO A 304 3.28 -11.60 31.38
CA PRO A 304 4.46 -11.30 30.57
C PRO A 304 5.54 -12.40 30.61
N GLU A 305 5.65 -13.13 31.71
CA GLU A 305 6.68 -14.16 31.94
C GLU A 305 6.53 -15.37 31.00
N GLU A 306 5.33 -15.61 30.47
CA GLU A 306 5.04 -16.68 29.49
C GLU A 306 5.55 -16.34 28.07
N LEU A 307 5.98 -15.10 27.82
CA LEU A 307 6.44 -14.64 26.51
C LEU A 307 7.96 -14.70 26.40
N HIS A 308 8.47 -15.77 25.78
CA HIS A 308 9.92 -15.99 25.62
C HIS A 308 10.51 -15.50 24.30
N ALA A 309 9.68 -15.15 23.31
CA ALA A 309 10.13 -14.66 22.01
C ALA A 309 9.10 -13.72 21.38
N PRO A 310 9.51 -12.65 20.71
CA PRO A 310 8.56 -11.70 20.12
C PRO A 310 7.99 -12.17 18.77
N ARG A 311 8.74 -12.99 18.02
CA ARG A 311 8.30 -13.56 16.74
C ARG A 311 7.42 -14.80 16.96
N LEU A 312 6.41 -15.00 16.11
CA LEU A 312 5.67 -16.27 16.05
C LEU A 312 6.58 -17.39 15.52
N TRP A 313 6.31 -18.60 15.97
CA TRP A 313 6.93 -19.81 15.41
C TRP A 313 6.17 -20.26 14.16
N ASN A 314 6.83 -21.04 13.31
CA ASN A 314 6.15 -21.66 12.18
C ASN A 314 4.96 -22.48 12.67
N LYS A 315 3.84 -22.41 11.92
CA LYS A 315 2.61 -23.15 12.22
C LYS A 315 2.06 -22.90 13.63
N SER A 316 2.21 -21.69 14.16
CA SER A 316 1.77 -21.34 15.53
C SER A 316 0.73 -20.22 15.60
N ALA A 317 0.30 -19.66 14.47
CA ALA A 317 -0.73 -18.63 14.46
C ALA A 317 -2.09 -19.22 14.88
N ASN A 318 -2.78 -18.60 15.83
CA ASN A 318 -4.17 -18.94 16.16
C ASN A 318 -5.15 -18.15 15.28
N LEU A 319 -4.76 -16.92 14.94
CA LEU A 319 -5.53 -16.01 14.10
C LEU A 319 -4.60 -15.29 13.11
N VAL A 320 -4.99 -15.25 11.85
CA VAL A 320 -4.47 -14.30 10.86
C VAL A 320 -5.53 -13.24 10.59
N ILE A 321 -5.19 -11.98 10.83
CA ILE A 321 -5.98 -10.82 10.39
C ILE A 321 -5.33 -10.28 9.12
N GLY A 322 -5.86 -10.70 7.98
CA GLY A 322 -5.38 -10.33 6.66
C GLY A 322 -5.97 -9.02 6.17
N CYS A 323 -5.31 -7.88 6.38
CA CYS A 323 -5.80 -6.61 5.84
C CYS A 323 -5.50 -6.42 4.35
N ASP A 324 -4.64 -7.26 3.79
CA ASP A 324 -4.32 -7.34 2.36
C ASP A 324 -4.17 -8.79 1.93
N MET A 325 -4.83 -9.18 0.84
CA MET A 325 -4.81 -10.57 0.37
C MET A 325 -3.40 -11.04 -0.01
N VAL A 326 -2.61 -10.20 -0.68
CA VAL A 326 -1.27 -10.58 -1.18
C VAL A 326 -0.28 -10.80 -0.05
N ALA A 327 -0.29 -9.94 0.96
CA ALA A 327 0.50 -10.13 2.17
C ALA A 327 0.05 -11.40 2.93
N THR A 328 -1.25 -11.68 2.94
CA THR A 328 -1.84 -12.84 3.63
C THR A 328 -1.47 -14.17 2.95
N THR A 329 -1.44 -14.22 1.63
CA THR A 329 -1.07 -15.45 0.88
C THR A 329 0.43 -15.57 0.61
N SER A 330 1.24 -14.65 1.15
CA SER A 330 2.69 -14.73 0.99
C SER A 330 3.30 -15.94 1.72
N PRO A 331 4.42 -16.52 1.22
CA PRO A 331 5.07 -17.65 1.89
C PRO A 331 5.41 -17.38 3.36
N ALA A 332 5.85 -16.16 3.68
CA ALA A 332 6.18 -15.77 5.05
C ALA A 332 4.97 -15.83 6.00
N THR A 333 3.76 -15.56 5.51
CA THR A 333 2.52 -15.73 6.27
C THR A 333 2.13 -17.19 6.34
N LEU A 334 2.13 -17.90 5.20
CA LEU A 334 1.73 -19.31 5.13
C LEU A 334 2.63 -20.23 5.99
N ASP A 335 3.90 -19.88 6.19
CA ASP A 335 4.80 -20.57 7.12
C ASP A 335 4.31 -20.54 8.57
N MET A 336 3.55 -19.52 8.96
CA MET A 336 2.99 -19.34 10.31
C MET A 336 1.61 -19.99 10.49
N VAL A 337 0.92 -20.31 9.39
CA VAL A 337 -0.46 -20.84 9.36
C VAL A 337 -0.49 -22.36 9.51
N ALA A 338 -1.19 -22.85 10.52
CA ALA A 338 -1.51 -24.26 10.74
C ALA A 338 -2.96 -24.59 10.33
N PRO A 339 -3.34 -25.87 10.16
CA PRO A 339 -4.71 -26.24 9.76
C PRO A 339 -5.81 -25.78 10.72
N ASP A 340 -5.49 -25.52 11.99
CA ASP A 340 -6.40 -25.03 13.02
C ASP A 340 -6.39 -23.48 13.16
N THR A 341 -5.55 -22.78 12.40
CA THR A 341 -5.52 -21.31 12.35
C THR A 341 -6.82 -20.77 11.76
N ASN A 342 -7.40 -19.74 12.41
CA ASN A 342 -8.51 -18.99 11.83
C ASN A 342 -7.96 -17.83 11.00
N ILE A 343 -8.56 -17.55 9.85
CA ILE A 343 -8.14 -16.47 8.96
C ILE A 343 -9.34 -15.58 8.68
N VAL A 344 -9.23 -14.30 9.01
CA VAL A 344 -10.13 -13.27 8.46
C VAL A 344 -9.36 -12.49 7.42
N VAL A 345 -9.91 -12.31 6.23
CA VAL A 345 -9.16 -11.71 5.11
C VAL A 345 -9.99 -10.66 4.38
N ASN A 346 -9.37 -9.51 4.11
CA ASN A 346 -9.90 -8.50 3.21
C ASN A 346 -9.78 -9.02 1.77
N THR A 347 -10.91 -9.14 1.08
CA THR A 347 -10.97 -9.71 -0.27
C THR A 347 -10.63 -8.73 -1.38
N GLU A 348 -10.65 -7.42 -1.12
CA GLU A 348 -10.21 -6.42 -2.11
C GLU A 348 -8.72 -6.60 -2.40
N LEU A 349 -8.40 -6.71 -3.69
CA LEU A 349 -7.05 -6.89 -4.16
C LEU A 349 -6.38 -5.54 -4.38
N VAL A 350 -5.50 -5.16 -3.45
CA VAL A 350 -4.65 -4.00 -3.64
C VAL A 350 -3.39 -4.42 -4.40
N PRO A 351 -3.11 -3.86 -5.59
CA PRO A 351 -1.93 -4.21 -6.37
C PRO A 351 -0.64 -3.84 -5.62
N THR A 352 0.23 -4.82 -5.44
CA THR A 352 1.58 -4.60 -4.89
C THR A 352 2.51 -3.96 -5.92
N ALA A 353 3.71 -3.56 -5.49
CA ALA A 353 4.72 -3.02 -6.40
C ALA A 353 5.05 -3.96 -7.58
N GLN A 354 4.92 -5.28 -7.40
CA GLN A 354 5.16 -6.26 -8.46
C GLN A 354 4.14 -6.17 -9.61
N PHE A 355 2.91 -5.73 -9.32
CA PHE A 355 1.87 -5.51 -10.32
C PHE A 355 2.24 -4.37 -11.30
N GLN A 356 3.08 -3.42 -10.88
CA GLN A 356 3.48 -2.31 -11.73
C GLN A 356 4.30 -2.77 -12.96
N ASN A 357 4.93 -3.93 -12.87
CA ASN A 357 5.79 -4.47 -13.94
C ASN A 357 5.09 -5.48 -14.85
N ASN A 358 3.88 -5.95 -14.51
CA ASN A 358 3.14 -6.91 -15.33
C ASN A 358 1.62 -6.69 -15.24
N ASN A 359 1.10 -5.97 -16.25
CA ASN A 359 -0.33 -5.63 -16.35
C ASN A 359 -1.25 -6.83 -16.66
N LYS A 360 -0.69 -7.99 -17.02
CA LYS A 360 -1.43 -9.19 -17.42
C LYS A 360 -1.55 -10.25 -16.32
N ILE A 361 -1.02 -10.00 -15.12
CA ILE A 361 -1.17 -10.95 -14.01
C ILE A 361 -2.67 -11.09 -13.72
N ASP A 362 -3.16 -12.32 -13.82
CA ASP A 362 -4.49 -12.68 -13.34
C ASP A 362 -4.43 -12.81 -11.81
N PHE A 363 -5.27 -12.02 -11.15
CA PHE A 363 -5.32 -11.89 -9.71
C PHE A 363 -6.80 -12.05 -9.37
N SER A 364 -7.26 -13.29 -9.39
CA SER A 364 -8.61 -13.65 -8.94
C SER A 364 -8.61 -13.70 -7.41
N PRO A 365 -9.46 -12.90 -6.73
CA PRO A 365 -9.66 -13.02 -5.28
C PRO A 365 -10.03 -14.45 -4.89
N GLU A 366 -10.83 -15.12 -5.72
CA GLU A 366 -11.31 -16.48 -5.51
C GLU A 366 -10.14 -17.47 -5.50
N ALA A 367 -9.17 -17.32 -6.40
CA ALA A 367 -7.98 -18.17 -6.43
C ALA A 367 -7.11 -17.99 -5.16
N GLN A 368 -7.01 -16.76 -4.64
CA GLN A 368 -6.24 -16.49 -3.42
C GLN A 368 -6.95 -17.00 -2.16
N VAL A 369 -8.28 -16.86 -2.09
CA VAL A 369 -9.09 -17.46 -1.02
C VAL A 369 -8.99 -18.98 -1.06
N ALA A 370 -9.05 -19.60 -2.25
CA ALA A 370 -8.90 -21.05 -2.40
C ALA A 370 -7.52 -21.54 -1.91
N VAL A 371 -6.45 -20.75 -2.06
CA VAL A 371 -5.14 -21.08 -1.48
C VAL A 371 -5.22 -21.13 0.05
N LEU A 372 -5.88 -20.16 0.69
CA LEU A 372 -6.06 -20.14 2.15
C LEU A 372 -6.92 -21.32 2.61
N GLU A 373 -8.04 -21.58 1.93
CA GLU A 373 -8.92 -22.70 2.20
C GLU A 373 -8.21 -24.05 2.03
N SER A 374 -7.27 -24.16 1.09
CA SER A 374 -6.47 -25.39 0.92
C SER A 374 -5.59 -25.71 2.13
N VAL A 375 -5.29 -24.73 2.98
CA VAL A 375 -4.46 -24.89 4.18
C VAL A 375 -5.30 -25.06 5.45
N VAL A 376 -6.38 -24.26 5.61
CA VAL A 376 -7.15 -24.20 6.88
C VAL A 376 -8.61 -24.66 6.75
N GLY A 377 -9.04 -25.09 5.57
CA GLY A 377 -10.42 -25.51 5.31
C GLY A 377 -11.42 -24.37 5.43
N ASP A 378 -12.50 -24.61 6.17
CA ASP A 378 -13.63 -23.68 6.39
C ASP A 378 -13.32 -22.56 7.41
N ARG A 379 -12.10 -22.50 7.93
CA ARG A 379 -11.64 -21.49 8.90
C ARG A 379 -11.23 -20.16 8.26
N VAL A 380 -11.66 -19.91 7.03
CA VAL A 380 -11.42 -18.65 6.30
C VAL A 380 -12.73 -17.85 6.23
N ALA A 381 -12.68 -16.60 6.65
CA ALA A 381 -13.78 -15.65 6.49
C ALA A 381 -13.30 -14.43 5.68
N GLY A 382 -13.78 -14.33 4.44
CA GLY A 382 -13.57 -13.17 3.57
C GLY A 382 -14.56 -12.04 3.86
N VAL A 383 -14.13 -10.79 3.68
CA VAL A 383 -14.99 -9.60 3.65
C VAL A 383 -14.35 -8.52 2.78
N ASP A 384 -15.13 -7.78 1.99
CA ASP A 384 -14.61 -6.62 1.25
C ASP A 384 -14.49 -5.39 2.16
N ALA A 385 -13.54 -5.47 3.10
CA ALA A 385 -13.35 -4.42 4.09
C ALA A 385 -12.91 -3.09 3.46
N THR A 386 -12.20 -3.12 2.33
CA THR A 386 -11.69 -1.90 1.71
C THR A 386 -12.78 -1.13 1.00
N GLU A 387 -13.63 -1.80 0.22
CA GLU A 387 -14.79 -1.15 -0.40
C GLU A 387 -15.71 -0.58 0.68
N ILE A 388 -16.11 -1.42 1.63
CA ILE A 388 -17.04 -1.03 2.71
C ILE A 388 -16.49 0.16 3.53
N ALA A 389 -15.22 0.10 3.96
CA ALA A 389 -14.63 1.21 4.72
C ALA A 389 -14.51 2.49 3.88
N THR A 390 -14.20 2.37 2.59
CA THR A 390 -14.10 3.52 1.69
C THR A 390 -15.47 4.16 1.45
N GLU A 391 -16.51 3.36 1.25
CA GLU A 391 -17.88 3.85 1.08
C GLU A 391 -18.42 4.51 2.35
N LEU A 392 -18.26 3.87 3.51
CA LEU A 392 -18.87 4.38 4.75
C LEU A 392 -18.06 5.54 5.36
N MET A 393 -16.72 5.50 5.24
CA MET A 393 -15.83 6.45 5.92
C MET A 393 -15.16 7.45 4.96
N GLY A 394 -15.20 7.21 3.64
CA GLY A 394 -14.56 8.05 2.63
C GLY A 394 -13.04 7.90 2.50
N ASP A 395 -12.43 6.93 3.18
CA ASP A 395 -10.98 6.72 3.18
C ASP A 395 -10.64 5.24 3.46
N SER A 396 -9.90 4.61 2.55
CA SER A 396 -9.44 3.22 2.66
C SER A 396 -8.40 2.99 3.77
N ILE A 397 -7.87 4.05 4.39
CA ILE A 397 -6.95 3.91 5.53
C ILE A 397 -7.58 3.21 6.74
N TYR A 398 -8.91 3.19 6.80
CA TYR A 398 -9.64 2.59 7.92
C TYR A 398 -9.85 1.07 7.78
N THR A 399 -9.51 0.47 6.63
CA THR A 399 -9.66 -0.98 6.38
C THR A 399 -9.07 -1.84 7.50
N ASN A 400 -7.87 -1.52 7.98
CA ASN A 400 -7.19 -2.37 8.96
C ASN A 400 -7.92 -2.36 10.31
N MET A 401 -8.51 -1.23 10.70
CA MET A 401 -9.30 -1.12 11.93
C MET A 401 -10.67 -1.78 11.76
N PHE A 402 -11.29 -1.70 10.58
CA PHE A 402 -12.48 -2.46 10.22
C PHE A 402 -12.23 -3.97 10.39
N MET A 403 -11.12 -4.48 9.84
CA MET A 403 -10.74 -5.90 9.95
C MET A 403 -10.56 -6.35 11.40
N LEU A 404 -9.97 -5.51 12.27
CA LEU A 404 -9.89 -5.81 13.70
C LEU A 404 -11.29 -5.92 14.33
N GLY A 405 -12.19 -4.98 14.04
CA GLY A 405 -13.57 -5.04 14.52
C GLY A 405 -14.32 -6.28 14.04
N TYR A 406 -14.15 -6.66 12.78
CA TYR A 406 -14.71 -7.88 12.20
C TYR A 406 -14.19 -9.13 12.93
N ALA A 407 -12.87 -9.23 13.15
CA ALA A 407 -12.24 -10.34 13.87
C ALA A 407 -12.73 -10.46 15.32
N VAL A 408 -12.87 -9.33 16.01
CA VAL A 408 -13.39 -9.26 17.39
C VAL A 408 -14.81 -9.80 17.43
N GLN A 409 -15.68 -9.36 16.52
CA GLN A 409 -17.08 -9.76 16.54
C GLN A 409 -17.30 -11.23 16.12
N LYS A 410 -16.42 -11.79 15.29
CA LYS A 410 -16.36 -13.25 15.03
C LYS A 410 -15.88 -14.07 16.23
N GLY A 411 -15.46 -13.42 17.32
CA GLY A 411 -15.01 -14.05 18.55
C GLY A 411 -13.62 -14.68 18.45
N LEU A 412 -12.77 -14.15 17.56
CA LEU A 412 -11.44 -14.67 17.29
C LEU A 412 -10.33 -13.93 18.06
N VAL A 413 -10.62 -12.79 18.65
CA VAL A 413 -9.63 -11.96 19.34
C VAL A 413 -9.73 -12.16 20.86
N PRO A 414 -8.63 -12.53 21.56
CA PRO A 414 -8.61 -12.82 22.99
C PRO A 414 -8.51 -11.53 23.84
N LEU A 415 -9.26 -10.48 23.49
CA LEU A 415 -9.23 -9.17 24.15
C LEU A 415 -10.63 -8.69 24.45
N THR A 416 -10.80 -8.00 25.58
CA THR A 416 -12.10 -7.42 25.92
C THR A 416 -12.43 -6.25 25.01
N LEU A 417 -13.72 -6.09 24.69
CA LEU A 417 -14.21 -4.97 23.88
C LEU A 417 -13.88 -3.62 24.54
N GLY A 418 -14.05 -3.51 25.87
CA GLY A 418 -13.76 -2.30 26.62
C GLY A 418 -12.29 -1.87 26.52
N SER A 419 -11.35 -2.81 26.66
CA SER A 419 -9.92 -2.52 26.53
C SER A 419 -9.52 -2.12 25.12
N LEU A 420 -10.15 -2.69 24.08
CA LEU A 420 -9.92 -2.29 22.70
C LEU A 420 -10.41 -0.86 22.42
N GLU A 421 -11.62 -0.54 22.86
CA GLU A 421 -12.15 0.82 22.73
C GLU A 421 -11.29 1.83 23.49
N GLU A 422 -10.85 1.49 24.70
CA GLU A 422 -9.99 2.38 25.48
C GLU A 422 -8.59 2.54 24.87
N ALA A 423 -8.01 1.46 24.35
CA ALA A 423 -6.75 1.53 23.59
C ALA A 423 -6.88 2.44 22.34
N ILE A 424 -8.03 2.43 21.67
CA ILE A 424 -8.32 3.37 20.57
C ILE A 424 -8.38 4.82 21.09
N ARG A 425 -9.04 5.07 22.23
CA ARG A 425 -9.08 6.42 22.85
C ARG A 425 -7.69 6.91 23.23
N LEU A 426 -6.88 6.06 23.87
CA LEU A 426 -5.51 6.37 24.27
C LEU A 426 -4.56 6.62 23.09
N ASN A 427 -4.80 5.97 21.94
CA ASN A 427 -4.03 6.25 20.73
C ASN A 427 -4.20 7.71 20.25
N GLY A 428 -5.35 8.32 20.51
CA GLY A 428 -5.58 9.76 20.32
C GLY A 428 -5.72 10.23 18.87
N ILE A 429 -5.67 9.34 17.88
CA ILE A 429 -5.76 9.68 16.46
C ILE A 429 -7.20 9.46 15.98
N LYS A 430 -7.92 10.55 15.65
CA LYS A 430 -9.28 10.50 15.07
C LYS A 430 -10.18 9.48 15.80
N ILE A 431 -10.28 9.65 17.12
CA ILE A 431 -10.88 8.66 18.02
C ILE A 431 -12.29 8.27 17.54
N ARG A 432 -13.12 9.26 17.22
CA ARG A 432 -14.50 9.06 16.77
C ARG A 432 -14.56 8.20 15.51
N GLU A 433 -13.83 8.57 14.46
CA GLU A 433 -13.83 7.84 13.18
C GLU A 433 -13.24 6.43 13.33
N THR A 434 -12.24 6.27 14.20
CA THR A 434 -11.60 4.97 14.46
C THR A 434 -12.53 4.02 15.21
N LEU A 435 -13.26 4.51 16.22
CA LEU A 435 -14.30 3.73 16.91
C LEU A 435 -15.47 3.39 15.97
N GLN A 436 -15.89 4.36 15.15
CA GLN A 436 -16.95 4.15 14.17
C GLN A 436 -16.60 3.04 13.18
N VAL A 437 -15.41 3.07 12.57
CA VAL A 437 -15.00 2.03 11.62
C VAL A 437 -14.75 0.67 12.26
N PHE A 438 -14.25 0.65 13.49
CA PHE A 438 -14.16 -0.57 14.29
C PHE A 438 -15.54 -1.20 14.48
N ASN A 439 -16.56 -0.40 14.82
CA ASN A 439 -17.93 -0.88 14.96
C ASN A 439 -18.61 -1.25 13.64
N TRP A 440 -18.26 -0.60 12.52
CA TRP A 440 -18.68 -1.06 11.19
C TRP A 440 -18.17 -2.46 10.87
N GLY A 441 -16.89 -2.74 11.20
CA GLY A 441 -16.32 -4.08 11.08
C GLY A 441 -17.06 -5.10 11.93
N ARG A 442 -17.43 -4.72 13.16
CA ARG A 442 -18.26 -5.56 14.03
C ARG A 442 -19.64 -5.82 13.41
N LEU A 443 -20.33 -4.81 12.90
CA LEU A 443 -21.64 -4.98 12.25
C LEU A 443 -21.55 -5.94 11.06
N ALA A 444 -20.53 -5.81 10.22
CA ALA A 444 -20.31 -6.67 9.07
C ALA A 444 -20.16 -8.17 9.43
N ALA A 445 -19.68 -8.48 10.64
CA ALA A 445 -19.54 -9.87 11.09
C ALA A 445 -20.86 -10.55 11.46
N VAL A 446 -21.91 -9.77 11.76
CA VAL A 446 -23.18 -10.26 12.34
C VAL A 446 -24.42 -9.96 11.50
N ASP A 447 -24.44 -8.87 10.73
CA ASP A 447 -25.62 -8.44 9.98
C ASP A 447 -25.25 -7.67 8.70
N GLU A 448 -24.91 -8.44 7.67
CA GLU A 448 -24.57 -7.93 6.33
C GLU A 448 -25.74 -7.18 5.68
N LYS A 449 -26.99 -7.63 5.87
CA LYS A 449 -28.17 -6.97 5.29
C LYS A 449 -28.38 -5.56 5.87
N ARG A 450 -28.17 -5.40 7.17
CA ARG A 450 -28.25 -4.09 7.81
C ARG A 450 -27.12 -3.19 7.34
N LEU A 451 -25.90 -3.73 7.18
CA LEU A 451 -24.78 -3.01 6.61
C LEU A 451 -25.09 -2.49 5.19
N ASP A 452 -25.67 -3.34 4.33
CA ASP A 452 -26.06 -2.95 2.97
C ASP A 452 -27.09 -1.82 2.94
N THR A 453 -27.99 -1.78 3.93
CA THR A 453 -28.95 -0.68 4.08
C THR A 453 -28.24 0.65 4.34
N PHE A 454 -27.18 0.64 5.16
CA PHE A 454 -26.35 1.84 5.37
C PHE A 454 -25.58 2.20 4.10
N ARG A 455 -24.94 1.24 3.43
CA ARG A 455 -24.22 1.46 2.16
C ARG A 455 -25.13 2.10 1.09
N ALA A 456 -26.37 1.63 0.98
CA ALA A 456 -27.36 2.18 0.06
C ALA A 456 -27.72 3.66 0.38
N LYS A 457 -27.84 4.03 1.66
CA LYS A 457 -28.13 5.41 2.10
C LYS A 457 -27.01 6.40 1.81
N VAL A 458 -25.75 5.94 1.84
CA VAL A 458 -24.58 6.79 1.53
C VAL A 458 -24.66 7.37 0.11
N GLY A 459 -25.35 6.66 -0.79
CA GLY A 459 -25.42 7.04 -2.19
C GLY A 459 -24.04 6.94 -2.82
N SER A 460 -23.52 5.71 -2.93
CA SER A 460 -22.56 5.40 -3.99
C SER A 460 -23.32 5.61 -5.31
N SER A 461 -23.14 6.79 -5.90
CA SER A 461 -23.72 7.18 -7.17
C SER A 461 -22.95 6.54 -8.32
N VAL A 462 -22.85 5.21 -8.34
CA VAL A 462 -22.89 4.32 -9.50
C VAL A 462 -23.18 2.95 -8.88
N ILE A 463 -24.41 2.45 -8.96
CA ILE A 463 -24.60 1.00 -8.87
C ILE A 463 -23.94 0.49 -10.15
N GLU A 464 -22.65 0.14 -10.08
CA GLU A 464 -22.01 -0.56 -11.19
C GLU A 464 -22.77 -1.88 -11.30
N GLU A 465 -23.54 -2.05 -12.40
CA GLU A 465 -24.24 -3.31 -12.63
C GLU A 465 -23.21 -4.45 -12.54
N PRO A 466 -23.47 -5.51 -11.75
CA PRO A 466 -22.50 -6.57 -11.48
C PRO A 466 -22.00 -7.16 -12.80
N ILE A 467 -20.68 -7.39 -12.93
CA ILE A 467 -20.06 -7.85 -14.18
C ILE A 467 -20.81 -9.07 -14.71
N SER A 468 -21.14 -9.05 -16.01
CA SER A 468 -21.88 -10.11 -16.68
C SER A 468 -21.22 -11.47 -16.45
N GLN A 469 -22.00 -12.43 -15.94
CA GLN A 469 -21.52 -13.80 -15.67
C GLN A 469 -21.78 -14.71 -16.86
N THR A 470 -22.77 -14.38 -17.68
CA THR A 470 -23.11 -15.13 -18.90
C THR A 470 -22.85 -14.31 -20.17
N LEU A 471 -22.66 -15.02 -21.27
CA LEU A 471 -22.49 -14.37 -22.57
C LEU A 471 -23.77 -13.61 -22.99
N ASP A 472 -24.94 -14.10 -22.63
CA ASP A 472 -26.21 -13.44 -22.96
C ASP A 472 -26.39 -12.13 -22.19
N GLU A 473 -26.06 -12.11 -20.89
CA GLU A 473 -26.01 -10.88 -20.09
C GLU A 473 -25.03 -9.87 -20.69
N LEU A 474 -23.84 -10.33 -21.09
CA LEU A 474 -22.83 -9.47 -21.71
C LEU A 474 -23.36 -8.82 -23.00
N ILE A 475 -23.99 -9.62 -23.87
CA ILE A 475 -24.57 -9.11 -25.12
C ILE A 475 -25.68 -8.11 -24.82
N GLU A 476 -26.58 -8.41 -23.88
CA GLU A 476 -27.69 -7.53 -23.53
C GLU A 476 -27.18 -6.17 -23.02
N LYS A 477 -26.21 -6.17 -22.11
CA LYS A 477 -25.60 -4.93 -21.60
C LYS A 477 -24.89 -4.15 -22.70
N ARG A 478 -24.18 -4.82 -23.61
CA ARG A 478 -23.54 -4.15 -24.77
C ARG A 478 -24.58 -3.53 -25.69
N VAL A 479 -25.67 -4.22 -26.00
CA VAL A 479 -26.78 -3.67 -26.80
C VAL A 479 -27.38 -2.44 -26.13
N ARG A 480 -27.64 -2.51 -24.82
CA ARG A 480 -28.16 -1.38 -24.03
C ARG A 480 -27.19 -0.19 -24.05
N HIS A 481 -25.90 -0.46 -23.82
CA HIS A 481 -24.86 0.57 -23.83
C HIS A 481 -24.73 1.25 -25.20
N LEU A 482 -24.65 0.48 -26.29
CA LEU A 482 -24.53 1.02 -27.65
C LEU A 482 -25.79 1.79 -28.08
N THR A 483 -26.96 1.36 -27.60
CA THR A 483 -28.22 2.08 -27.81
C THR A 483 -28.20 3.45 -27.14
N ASN A 484 -27.76 3.51 -25.88
CA ASN A 484 -27.64 4.75 -25.11
C ASN A 484 -26.53 5.66 -25.64
N TYR A 485 -25.42 5.08 -26.10
CA TYR A 485 -24.29 5.83 -26.66
C TYR A 485 -24.66 6.52 -27.97
N GLN A 486 -25.39 5.83 -28.86
CA GLN A 486 -25.74 6.40 -30.16
C GLN A 486 -27.22 6.19 -30.53
N ASN A 487 -27.64 4.94 -30.78
CA ASN A 487 -29.03 4.58 -31.08
C ASN A 487 -29.21 3.05 -31.24
N ALA A 488 -30.47 2.62 -31.34
CA ALA A 488 -30.85 1.22 -31.53
C ALA A 488 -30.41 0.61 -32.88
N SER A 489 -30.01 1.41 -33.88
CA SER A 489 -29.47 0.88 -35.14
C SER A 489 -28.03 0.42 -34.96
N TYR A 490 -27.23 1.17 -34.20
CA TYR A 490 -25.85 0.80 -33.92
C TYR A 490 -25.77 -0.45 -33.04
N ALA A 491 -26.63 -0.54 -32.02
CA ALA A 491 -26.73 -1.72 -31.18
C ALA A 491 -27.15 -2.98 -31.97
N ARG A 492 -28.03 -2.84 -32.98
CA ARG A 492 -28.43 -3.94 -33.88
C ARG A 492 -27.27 -4.45 -34.72
N GLN A 493 -26.43 -3.57 -35.27
CA GLN A 493 -25.24 -4.01 -36.02
C GLN A 493 -24.32 -4.89 -35.17
N TYR A 494 -24.17 -4.56 -33.88
CA TYR A 494 -23.43 -5.38 -32.93
C TYR A 494 -24.11 -6.73 -32.67
N SER A 495 -25.40 -6.75 -32.33
CA SER A 495 -26.11 -8.01 -32.04
C SER A 495 -26.13 -8.93 -33.26
N ASP A 496 -26.41 -8.40 -34.46
CA ASP A 496 -26.44 -9.17 -35.70
C ASP A 496 -25.07 -9.80 -36.01
N PHE A 497 -23.98 -9.06 -35.75
CA PHE A 497 -22.62 -9.58 -35.90
C PHE A 497 -22.32 -10.72 -34.91
N VAL A 498 -22.68 -10.55 -33.64
CA VAL A 498 -22.47 -11.59 -32.61
C VAL A 498 -23.30 -12.83 -32.92
N ASP A 499 -24.54 -12.68 -33.34
CA ASP A 499 -25.43 -13.79 -33.73
C ASP A 499 -24.89 -14.54 -34.96
N HIS A 500 -24.36 -13.81 -35.95
CA HIS A 500 -23.69 -14.41 -37.10
C HIS A 500 -22.47 -15.26 -36.70
N VAL A 501 -21.66 -14.77 -35.74
CA VAL A 501 -20.52 -15.54 -35.20
C VAL A 501 -21.01 -16.77 -34.43
N ARG A 502 -22.04 -16.63 -33.58
CA ARG A 502 -22.65 -17.74 -32.82
C ARG A 502 -23.18 -18.83 -33.75
N ALA A 503 -23.85 -18.45 -34.84
CA ALA A 503 -24.38 -19.38 -35.84
C ALA A 503 -23.26 -20.16 -36.56
N ARG A 504 -22.07 -19.57 -36.73
CA ARG A 504 -20.90 -20.22 -37.35
C ARG A 504 -20.06 -21.06 -36.38
N GLN A 505 -20.10 -20.78 -35.08
CA GLN A 505 -19.38 -21.60 -34.08
C GLN A 505 -20.15 -22.85 -33.65
N ARG A 506 -21.49 -22.84 -33.65
CA ARG A 506 -22.32 -24.02 -33.30
C ARG A 506 -21.98 -25.30 -34.08
N PRO A 507 -21.67 -25.28 -35.39
CA PRO A 507 -21.27 -26.49 -36.13
C PRO A 507 -19.85 -26.96 -35.81
N ALA A 508 -18.94 -26.08 -35.39
CA ALA A 508 -17.51 -26.39 -35.26
C ALA A 508 -17.15 -27.12 -33.95
N TRP A 509 -18.03 -27.09 -32.94
CA TRP A 509 -17.83 -27.76 -31.64
C TRP A 509 -18.72 -28.99 -31.44
N ALA A 510 -19.51 -29.36 -32.45
CA ALA A 510 -20.31 -30.59 -32.44
C ALA A 510 -19.52 -31.82 -32.94
N GLU A 511 -18.28 -31.64 -33.40
CA GLU A 511 -17.40 -32.71 -33.91
C GLU A 511 -16.12 -32.95 -33.07
N THR A 512 -16.06 -32.44 -31.84
CA THR A 512 -15.05 -32.80 -30.81
C THR A 512 -15.75 -32.96 -29.48
#